data_AF-A0A520N669-F1
#
_entry.id   AF-A0A520N669-F1
#
_cell.length_a   1.000
_cell.length_b   1.000
_cell.length_c   1.000
_cell.angle_alpha   90.00
_cell.angle_beta   90.00
_cell.angle_gamma   90.00
#
_symmetry.space_group_name_H-M   'P 1'
#
loop_
_entity.id
_entity.type
_entity.pdbx_description
1 polymer ?
#
loop_
_entity_poly.entity_id
_entity_poly.type
_entity_poly.pdbx_seq_one_letter_code
_entity_poly.pdbx_strand_id
1 'polypeptide(L)'
;MTYKLKSASSAKIGKKFKVKRIELGLSITEVAEKLFINKNYLMSIEEGDYSIFPSESFAKAYFKKYLEYLDIEIDFPSIYDNNTEKKHKKISREIRFNSSLEKNFLYIASSLLIAISIFIYFLIKTNSIDNNLTENQITSFKDIALIYDKVNQNNITIMPDDSSNIENKLSLEFIDECWIELYLDEKLIEAQNFKGGDTYTKVLKPPFKIIIGNADSIKGTYNGEYIDFITNANRLTKVNTIYFLNE
;
A
#
# COMPACT_ATOMS: atom_id res chain seq x y z
N MET A 1 -7.51 30.23 -9.31
CA MET A 1 -8.98 30.05 -9.36
C MET A 1 -9.26 28.61 -8.96
N THR A 2 -9.68 28.36 -7.73
CA THR A 2 -9.96 27.00 -7.25
C THR A 2 -11.22 26.49 -7.96
N TYR A 3 -11.09 25.42 -8.75
CA TYR A 3 -12.22 24.76 -9.38
C TYR A 3 -13.16 24.23 -8.29
N LYS A 4 -14.42 24.68 -8.29
CA LYS A 4 -15.39 24.38 -7.25
C LYS A 4 -16.51 23.51 -7.81
N LEU A 5 -16.56 22.25 -7.40
CA LEU A 5 -17.64 21.30 -7.69
C LEU A 5 -18.76 21.46 -6.66
N LYS A 6 -19.45 22.60 -6.70
CA LYS A 6 -20.55 22.93 -5.79
C LYS A 6 -21.69 23.63 -6.54
N SER A 7 -22.92 23.19 -6.31
CA SER A 7 -24.14 23.81 -6.81
C SER A 7 -25.09 24.15 -5.66
N ALA A 8 -26.14 24.94 -5.93
CA ALA A 8 -27.18 25.20 -4.95
C ALA A 8 -27.91 23.90 -4.52
N SER A 9 -28.09 22.97 -5.45
CA SER A 9 -28.68 21.65 -5.17
C SER A 9 -27.79 20.82 -4.25
N SER A 10 -26.49 20.72 -4.55
CA SER A 10 -25.56 19.93 -3.74
C SER A 10 -25.41 20.50 -2.32
N ALA A 11 -25.37 21.83 -2.17
CA ALA A 11 -25.35 22.48 -0.87
C ALA A 11 -26.62 22.20 -0.04
N LYS A 12 -27.80 22.19 -0.68
CA LYS A 12 -29.07 21.84 -0.04
C LYS A 12 -29.07 20.40 0.47
N ILE A 13 -28.53 19.47 -0.32
CA ILE A 13 -28.40 18.06 0.05
C ILE A 13 -27.40 17.90 1.20
N GLY A 14 -26.22 18.50 1.11
CA GLY A 14 -25.21 18.44 2.17
C GLY A 14 -25.73 18.93 3.53
N LYS A 15 -26.55 20.00 3.52
CA LYS A 15 -27.24 20.47 4.73
C LYS A 15 -28.15 19.41 5.35
N LYS A 16 -28.83 18.58 4.55
CA LYS A 16 -29.68 17.49 5.07
C LYS A 16 -28.85 16.42 5.77
N PHE A 17 -27.69 16.03 5.22
CA PHE A 17 -26.76 15.11 5.89
C PHE A 17 -26.31 15.66 7.24
N LYS A 18 -25.86 16.92 7.26
CA LYS A 18 -25.40 17.59 8.47
C LYS A 18 -26.47 17.64 9.56
N VAL A 19 -27.69 18.02 9.17
CA VAL A 19 -28.84 18.08 10.09
C VAL A 19 -29.13 16.69 10.66
N LYS A 20 -29.28 15.67 9.82
CA LYS A 20 -29.57 14.30 10.28
C LYS A 20 -28.48 13.74 11.19
N ARG A 21 -27.19 13.97 10.87
CA ARG A 21 -26.08 13.55 11.74
C ARG A 21 -26.18 14.19 13.12
N ILE A 22 -26.46 15.50 13.18
CA ILE A 22 -26.60 16.24 14.44
C ILE A 22 -27.84 15.77 15.23
N GLU A 23 -28.95 15.47 14.55
CA GLU A 23 -30.16 14.90 15.18
C GLU A 23 -29.89 13.55 15.84
N LEU A 24 -28.98 12.75 15.27
CA LEU A 24 -28.52 11.49 15.86
C LEU A 24 -27.45 11.68 16.96
N GLY A 25 -27.05 12.91 17.26
CA GLY A 25 -26.02 13.21 18.27
C GLY A 25 -24.61 12.79 17.87
N LEU A 26 -24.36 12.53 16.59
CA LEU A 26 -23.08 12.00 16.11
C LEU A 26 -22.13 13.13 15.70
N SER A 27 -20.86 13.05 16.10
CA SER A 27 -19.81 13.89 15.56
C SER A 27 -19.36 13.38 14.18
N ILE A 28 -18.86 14.28 13.34
CA ILE A 28 -18.35 13.90 12.02
C ILE A 28 -17.16 12.93 12.11
N THR A 29 -16.38 13.01 13.20
CA THR A 29 -15.22 12.14 13.45
C THR A 29 -15.68 10.72 13.78
N GLU A 30 -16.69 10.54 14.64
CA GLU A 30 -17.24 9.22 14.97
C GLU A 30 -17.83 8.53 13.73
N VAL A 31 -18.52 9.28 12.86
CA VAL A 31 -19.03 8.74 11.60
C VAL A 31 -17.87 8.33 10.67
N ALA A 32 -16.83 9.16 10.58
CA ALA A 32 -15.65 8.87 9.77
C ALA A 32 -14.96 7.56 10.22
N GLU A 33 -14.79 7.38 11.52
CA GLU A 33 -14.23 6.15 12.11
C GLU A 33 -15.15 4.95 11.86
N LYS A 34 -16.46 5.08 12.11
CA LYS A 34 -17.41 3.97 11.94
C LYS A 34 -17.52 3.52 10.48
N LEU A 35 -17.44 4.46 9.54
CA LEU A 35 -17.51 4.17 8.11
C LEU A 35 -16.15 3.90 7.50
N PHE A 36 -15.04 4.03 8.22
CA PHE A 36 -13.69 3.98 7.65
C PHE A 36 -13.55 4.89 6.41
N ILE A 37 -14.08 6.11 6.50
CA ILE A 37 -14.02 7.14 5.46
C ILE A 37 -13.19 8.31 5.99
N ASN A 38 -12.33 8.89 5.16
CA ASN A 38 -11.63 10.12 5.53
C ASN A 38 -12.64 11.22 5.89
N LYS A 39 -12.50 11.81 7.09
CA LYS A 39 -13.36 12.87 7.61
C LYS A 39 -13.58 14.03 6.63
N ASN A 40 -12.56 14.40 5.86
CA ASN A 40 -12.68 15.49 4.89
C ASN A 40 -13.70 15.18 3.79
N TYR A 41 -13.82 13.92 3.35
CA TYR A 41 -14.85 13.53 2.38
C TYR A 41 -16.27 13.67 2.93
N LEU A 42 -16.48 13.31 4.20
CA LEU A 42 -17.79 13.49 4.85
C LEU A 42 -18.12 14.98 5.04
N MET A 43 -17.13 15.79 5.44
CA MET A 43 -17.30 17.25 5.53
C MET A 43 -17.64 17.85 4.17
N SER A 44 -16.94 17.44 3.11
CA SER A 44 -17.23 17.85 1.74
C SER A 44 -18.64 17.48 1.27
N ILE A 45 -19.15 16.30 1.65
CA ILE A 45 -20.56 15.92 1.41
C ILE A 45 -21.51 16.87 2.15
N GLU A 46 -21.26 17.17 3.42
CA GLU A 46 -22.09 18.09 4.22
C GLU A 46 -22.06 19.54 3.71
N GLU A 47 -20.92 19.96 3.16
CA GLU A 47 -20.75 21.27 2.54
C GLU A 47 -21.32 21.31 1.11
N GLY A 48 -21.59 20.15 0.52
CA GLY A 48 -22.00 20.00 -0.87
C GLY A 48 -20.91 20.39 -1.88
N ASP A 49 -19.65 20.41 -1.46
CA ASP A 49 -18.48 20.73 -2.29
C ASP A 49 -17.67 19.46 -2.54
N TYR A 50 -17.69 18.97 -3.77
CA TYR A 50 -17.09 17.69 -4.12
C TYR A 50 -15.72 17.84 -4.79
N SER A 51 -15.09 19.01 -4.69
CA SER A 51 -13.83 19.30 -5.38
C SER A 51 -12.64 18.44 -4.93
N ILE A 52 -12.70 17.90 -3.71
CA ILE A 52 -11.62 17.09 -3.13
C ILE A 52 -11.70 15.61 -3.52
N PHE A 53 -12.82 15.17 -4.10
CA PHE A 53 -12.97 13.76 -4.46
C PHE A 53 -12.10 13.43 -5.68
N PRO A 54 -11.37 12.31 -5.67
CA PRO A 54 -10.52 11.92 -6.79
C PRO A 54 -11.30 11.66 -8.09
N SER A 55 -12.56 11.19 -7.97
CA SER A 55 -13.46 11.01 -9.10
C SER A 55 -14.94 11.01 -8.66
N GLU A 56 -15.83 11.14 -9.64
CA GLU A 56 -17.29 11.02 -9.43
C GLU A 56 -17.68 9.70 -8.77
N SER A 57 -17.05 8.58 -9.15
CA SER A 57 -17.34 7.27 -8.57
C SER A 57 -17.02 7.20 -7.08
N PHE A 58 -15.92 7.82 -6.65
CA PHE A 58 -15.59 7.94 -5.22
C PHE A 58 -16.62 8.78 -4.49
N ALA A 59 -17.00 9.92 -5.06
CA ALA A 59 -18.04 10.77 -4.49
C ALA A 59 -19.37 10.02 -4.32
N LYS A 60 -19.83 9.28 -5.34
CA LYS A 60 -21.06 8.49 -5.28
C LYS A 60 -20.98 7.37 -4.25
N ALA A 61 -19.87 6.64 -4.19
CA ALA A 61 -19.68 5.54 -3.25
C ALA A 61 -19.72 6.03 -1.78
N TYR A 62 -18.97 7.08 -1.45
CA TYR A 62 -18.95 7.63 -0.10
C TYR A 62 -20.25 8.33 0.28
N PHE A 63 -20.90 9.01 -0.67
CA PHE A 63 -22.23 9.56 -0.48
C PHE A 63 -23.25 8.48 -0.13
N LYS A 64 -23.28 7.38 -0.91
CA LYS A 64 -24.18 6.25 -0.67
C LYS A 64 -23.92 5.61 0.70
N LYS A 65 -22.65 5.38 1.06
CA LYS A 65 -22.28 4.80 2.36
C LYS A 65 -22.71 5.69 3.54
N TYR A 66 -22.57 7.00 3.41
CA TYR A 66 -23.03 7.94 4.45
C TYR A 66 -24.56 8.02 4.52
N LEU A 67 -25.22 7.92 3.37
CA LEU A 67 -26.68 7.92 3.24
C LEU A 67 -27.31 6.70 3.92
N GLU A 68 -26.77 5.51 3.65
CA GLU A 68 -27.18 4.25 4.29
C GLU A 68 -26.96 4.29 5.81
N TYR A 69 -25.88 4.92 6.26
CA TYR A 69 -25.56 5.03 7.68
C TYR A 69 -26.50 5.96 8.44
N LEU A 70 -26.91 7.07 7.82
CA LEU A 70 -27.83 8.05 8.42
C LEU A 70 -29.31 7.72 8.19
N ASP A 71 -29.61 6.65 7.44
CA ASP A 71 -30.97 6.24 7.07
C ASP A 71 -31.76 7.40 6.42
N ILE A 72 -31.20 7.96 5.35
CA ILE A 72 -31.82 9.06 4.58
C ILE A 72 -32.09 8.59 3.16
N GLU A 73 -33.18 9.04 2.53
CA GLU A 73 -33.49 8.70 1.14
C GLU A 73 -33.41 9.97 0.25
N ILE A 74 -32.25 10.19 -0.39
CA ILE A 74 -31.98 11.34 -1.28
C ILE A 74 -31.05 10.91 -2.43
N ASP A 75 -31.32 11.41 -3.64
CA ASP A 75 -30.45 11.18 -4.79
C ASP A 75 -29.15 11.97 -4.77
N PHE A 76 -28.13 11.43 -5.42
CA PHE A 76 -26.85 12.12 -5.61
C PHE A 76 -27.02 13.39 -6.47
N PRO A 77 -26.43 14.55 -6.10
CA PRO A 77 -26.57 15.77 -6.88
C PRO A 77 -25.90 15.69 -8.26
N SER A 78 -26.56 16.20 -9.30
CA SER A 78 -25.98 16.36 -10.65
C SER A 78 -24.99 17.53 -10.70
N ILE A 79 -23.78 17.31 -10.18
CA ILE A 79 -22.67 18.29 -10.16
C ILE A 79 -21.51 17.94 -11.09
N TYR A 80 -21.53 16.73 -11.66
CA TYR A 80 -20.53 16.25 -12.62
C TYR A 80 -21.03 16.32 -14.07
N ASP A 81 -22.31 16.65 -14.28
CA ASP A 81 -22.92 16.84 -15.61
C ASP A 81 -22.52 18.19 -16.21
N ASN A 82 -21.23 18.35 -16.49
CA ASN A 82 -20.78 19.30 -17.50
C ASN A 82 -20.79 18.54 -18.82
N ASN A 83 -21.73 18.90 -19.71
CA ASN A 83 -21.68 18.55 -21.12
C ASN A 83 -20.35 19.01 -21.74
N THR A 84 -19.32 18.18 -21.66
CA THR A 84 -18.55 17.84 -22.84
C THR A 84 -19.05 16.47 -23.28
N GLU A 85 -20.00 16.48 -24.21
CA GLU A 85 -20.22 15.35 -25.11
C GLU A 85 -18.89 15.03 -25.81
N LYS A 86 -18.05 14.20 -25.19
CA LYS A 86 -17.36 13.18 -25.98
C LYS A 86 -18.31 12.00 -25.98
N LYS A 87 -19.00 11.81 -27.10
CA LYS A 87 -19.71 10.60 -27.47
C LYS A 87 -18.75 9.41 -27.38
N HIS A 88 -18.48 8.92 -26.17
CA HIS A 88 -18.02 7.55 -25.99
C HIS A 88 -19.26 6.70 -26.20
N LYS A 89 -19.36 6.13 -27.41
CA LYS A 89 -20.34 5.12 -27.79
C LYS A 89 -20.51 4.18 -26.58
N LYS A 90 -21.73 4.10 -26.03
CA LYS A 90 -22.09 3.18 -24.95
C LYS A 90 -21.59 1.78 -25.35
N ILE A 91 -20.46 1.34 -24.79
CA ILE A 91 -20.17 -0.06 -24.67
C ILE A 91 -20.87 -0.48 -23.39
N SER A 92 -22.20 -0.55 -23.46
CA SER A 92 -22.94 -1.38 -22.52
C SER A 92 -22.64 -2.83 -22.89
N ARG A 93 -21.46 -3.32 -22.54
CA ARG A 93 -21.40 -4.68 -22.03
C ARG A 93 -21.96 -4.59 -20.63
N GLU A 94 -23.28 -4.71 -20.54
CA GLU A 94 -23.86 -5.30 -19.36
C GLU A 94 -23.08 -6.61 -19.18
N ILE A 95 -22.22 -6.67 -18.16
CA ILE A 95 -21.69 -7.95 -17.72
C ILE A 95 -22.92 -8.65 -17.17
N ARG A 96 -23.60 -9.40 -18.04
CA ARG A 96 -24.49 -10.46 -17.61
C ARG A 96 -23.59 -11.42 -16.86
N PHE A 97 -23.51 -11.26 -15.54
CA PHE A 97 -23.09 -12.33 -14.67
C PHE A 97 -24.15 -13.42 -14.83
N ASN A 98 -23.97 -14.25 -15.86
CA ASN A 98 -24.73 -15.47 -16.01
C ASN A 98 -24.40 -16.30 -14.79
N SER A 99 -25.38 -16.51 -13.91
CA SER A 99 -25.26 -17.32 -12.70
C SER A 99 -25.21 -18.81 -13.04
N SER A 100 -24.37 -19.20 -14.00
CA SER A 100 -24.06 -20.60 -14.30
C SER A 100 -22.94 -21.15 -13.41
N LEU A 101 -22.68 -20.49 -12.27
CA LEU A 101 -21.70 -20.92 -11.27
C LEU A 101 -22.07 -22.26 -10.60
N GLU A 102 -23.32 -22.72 -10.70
CA GLU A 102 -23.74 -23.98 -10.08
C GLU A 102 -23.20 -25.22 -10.80
N LYS A 103 -22.99 -25.18 -12.13
CA LYS A 103 -22.56 -26.37 -12.88
C LYS A 103 -21.08 -26.70 -12.72
N ASN A 104 -20.25 -25.68 -12.49
CA ASN A 104 -18.81 -25.86 -12.31
C ASN A 104 -18.43 -25.97 -10.82
N PHE A 105 -19.33 -25.62 -9.89
CA PHE A 105 -19.07 -25.67 -8.46
C PHE A 105 -18.71 -27.09 -7.98
N LEU A 106 -19.36 -28.13 -8.51
CA LEU A 106 -19.03 -29.53 -8.16
C LEU A 106 -17.62 -29.94 -8.58
N TYR A 107 -17.17 -29.51 -9.77
CA TYR A 107 -15.80 -29.78 -10.25
C TYR A 107 -14.74 -28.95 -9.51
N ILE A 108 -15.08 -27.71 -9.15
CA ILE A 108 -14.20 -26.84 -8.36
C ILE A 108 -14.07 -27.39 -6.93
N ALA A 109 -15.18 -27.84 -6.33
CA ALA A 109 -15.18 -28.45 -5.00
C ALA A 109 -14.42 -29.78 -4.97
N SER A 110 -14.55 -30.62 -6.00
CA SER A 110 -13.80 -31.87 -6.09
C SER A 110 -12.30 -31.61 -6.30
N SER A 111 -11.93 -30.66 -7.15
CA SER A 111 -10.53 -30.23 -7.32
C SER A 111 -9.93 -29.68 -6.02
N LEU A 112 -10.70 -28.89 -5.26
CA LEU A 112 -10.25 -28.34 -3.98
C LEU A 112 -10.04 -29.43 -2.92
N LEU A 113 -10.93 -30.44 -2.85
CA LEU A 113 -10.76 -31.58 -1.93
C LEU A 113 -9.52 -32.42 -2.25
N ILE A 114 -9.22 -32.60 -3.53
CA ILE A 114 -8.02 -33.31 -3.98
C ILE A 114 -6.77 -32.51 -3.60
N ALA A 115 -6.78 -31.19 -3.83
CA ALA A 115 -5.68 -30.31 -3.44
C ALA A 115 -5.45 -30.28 -1.92
N ILE A 116 -6.52 -30.23 -1.12
CA ILE A 116 -6.44 -30.31 0.35
C ILE A 116 -5.88 -31.66 0.79
N SER A 117 -6.29 -32.77 0.16
CA SER A 117 -5.77 -34.10 0.50
C SER A 117 -4.27 -34.24 0.19
N ILE A 118 -3.81 -33.69 -0.95
CA ILE A 118 -2.39 -33.63 -1.32
C ILE A 118 -1.61 -32.75 -0.32
N PHE A 119 -2.18 -31.62 0.09
CA PHE A 119 -1.58 -30.73 1.07
C PHE A 119 -1.44 -31.41 2.44
N ILE A 120 -2.47 -32.10 2.92
CA ILE A 120 -2.43 -32.87 4.18
C ILE A 120 -1.37 -33.98 4.09
N TYR A 121 -1.28 -34.70 2.98
CA TYR A 121 -0.22 -35.69 2.76
C TYR A 121 1.18 -35.06 2.85
N PHE A 122 1.36 -33.87 2.29
CA PHE A 122 2.62 -33.14 2.37
C PHE A 122 2.95 -32.69 3.80
N LEU A 123 1.97 -32.22 4.57
CA LEU A 123 2.13 -31.88 5.99
C LEU A 123 2.55 -33.08 6.84
N ILE A 124 2.02 -34.28 6.57
CA ILE A 124 2.41 -35.50 7.29
C ILE A 124 3.84 -35.91 6.90
N LYS A 125 4.20 -35.77 5.62
CA LYS A 125 5.54 -36.08 5.11
C LYS A 125 6.60 -35.13 5.66
N THR A 126 6.30 -33.83 5.79
CA THR A 126 7.25 -32.84 6.34
C THR A 126 7.53 -33.09 7.83
N ASN A 127 6.55 -33.60 8.57
CA ASN A 127 6.72 -33.91 10.00
C ASN A 127 7.52 -35.21 10.26
N SER A 128 7.91 -35.95 9.22
CA SER A 128 8.71 -37.18 9.34
C SER A 128 10.19 -37.00 8.97
N ILE A 129 10.64 -35.76 8.74
CA ILE A 129 12.05 -35.43 8.51
C ILE A 129 12.46 -34.40 9.55
N ASP A 130 12.94 -34.89 10.69
CA ASP A 130 14.13 -34.42 11.43
C ASP A 130 14.05 -34.74 12.92
N ASN A 131 14.52 -35.94 13.28
CA ASN A 131 15.28 -36.11 14.52
C ASN A 131 16.66 -36.58 14.09
N ASN A 132 17.51 -35.64 13.67
CA ASN A 132 18.98 -35.67 13.76
C ASN A 132 19.55 -34.54 12.90
N LEU A 133 19.57 -33.30 13.43
CA LEU A 133 20.50 -32.29 12.96
C LEU A 133 21.49 -32.01 14.08
N THR A 134 22.67 -32.55 13.82
CA THR A 134 23.85 -32.56 14.66
C THR A 134 24.36 -31.13 14.82
N GLU A 135 24.56 -30.78 16.07
CA GLU A 135 25.46 -29.76 16.62
C GLU A 135 26.76 -29.65 15.81
N ASN A 136 26.82 -28.74 14.82
CA ASN A 136 28.06 -28.39 14.10
C ASN A 136 27.91 -27.09 13.30
N GLN A 137 27.60 -25.97 13.96
CA GLN A 137 27.75 -24.61 13.38
C GLN A 137 28.22 -23.57 14.42
N ILE A 138 29.09 -23.95 15.37
CA ILE A 138 29.79 -23.00 16.24
C ILE A 138 31.27 -22.93 15.82
N THR A 139 31.52 -22.43 14.62
CA THR A 139 32.85 -21.97 14.17
C THR A 139 32.65 -20.75 13.30
N SER A 140 32.54 -19.57 13.91
CA SER A 140 32.79 -18.26 13.25
C SER A 140 32.84 -17.05 14.21
N PHE A 141 32.56 -17.19 15.51
CA PHE A 141 32.61 -16.04 16.43
C PHE A 141 34.00 -15.72 16.98
N LYS A 142 34.98 -16.62 16.81
CA LYS A 142 36.35 -16.43 17.30
C LYS A 142 37.24 -15.67 16.31
N ASP A 143 36.92 -15.73 15.03
CA ASP A 143 37.68 -15.06 13.97
C ASP A 143 37.33 -13.57 13.88
N ILE A 144 36.07 -13.20 14.17
CA ILE A 144 35.62 -11.79 14.17
C ILE A 144 36.26 -11.01 15.34
N ALA A 145 36.41 -11.63 16.51
CA ALA A 145 37.09 -11.02 17.65
C ALA A 145 38.60 -10.80 17.39
N LEU A 146 39.26 -11.75 16.69
CA LEU A 146 40.67 -11.62 16.32
C LEU A 146 40.93 -10.58 15.23
N ILE A 147 39.96 -10.29 14.37
CA ILE A 147 40.04 -9.22 13.37
C ILE A 147 39.93 -7.85 14.06
N TYR A 148 39.04 -7.70 15.04
CA TYR A 148 38.85 -6.44 15.77
C TYR A 148 40.10 -6.03 16.58
N ASP A 149 40.75 -6.99 17.22
CA ASP A 149 41.99 -6.74 17.97
C ASP A 149 43.20 -6.44 17.05
N LYS A 150 43.23 -6.96 15.82
CA LYS A 150 44.27 -6.62 14.84
C LYS A 150 44.07 -5.24 14.19
N VAL A 151 42.83 -4.78 14.05
CA VAL A 151 42.53 -3.47 13.45
C VAL A 151 42.89 -2.32 14.40
N ASN A 152 42.75 -2.50 15.71
CA ASN A 152 43.03 -1.46 16.71
C ASN A 152 44.52 -1.24 17.03
N GLN A 153 45.44 -2.03 16.45
CA GLN A 153 46.89 -1.89 16.68
C GLN A 153 47.65 -1.17 15.56
N ASN A 154 47.02 -0.90 14.41
CA ASN A 154 47.65 -0.17 13.32
C ASN A 154 46.93 1.16 13.08
N ASN A 155 47.53 2.26 13.55
CA ASN A 155 47.13 3.61 13.17
C ASN A 155 47.41 3.81 11.67
N ILE A 156 46.47 3.40 10.82
CA ILE A 156 46.46 3.78 9.40
C ILE A 156 45.52 4.98 9.28
N THR A 157 46.11 6.16 9.14
CA THR A 157 45.43 7.34 8.63
C THR A 157 45.05 7.07 7.17
N ILE A 158 43.76 6.91 6.88
CA ILE A 158 43.24 6.90 5.50
C ILE A 158 42.40 8.17 5.33
N MET A 159 43.00 9.16 4.68
CA MET A 159 42.26 10.16 3.89
C MET A 159 41.69 9.47 2.64
N PRO A 160 40.60 9.98 2.07
CA PRO A 160 39.64 9.19 1.30
C PRO A 160 40.27 8.70 -0.01
N ASP A 161 40.32 7.38 -0.18
CA ASP A 161 40.73 6.74 -1.43
C ASP A 161 39.50 6.18 -2.13
N ASP A 162 39.46 6.52 -3.40
CA ASP A 162 38.42 6.39 -4.39
C ASP A 162 38.51 4.99 -4.99
N SER A 163 37.59 4.11 -4.60
CA SER A 163 37.49 2.75 -5.14
C SER A 163 36.04 2.29 -4.98
N SER A 164 35.22 2.70 -5.93
CA SER A 164 33.83 2.31 -6.12
C SER A 164 33.69 0.80 -6.32
N ASN A 165 33.68 0.04 -5.23
CA ASN A 165 33.16 -1.31 -5.23
C ASN A 165 31.64 -1.19 -5.15
N ILE A 166 31.00 -1.00 -6.31
CA ILE A 166 29.54 -0.84 -6.42
C ILE A 166 28.90 -2.21 -6.12
N GLU A 167 28.64 -2.47 -4.83
CA GLU A 167 28.01 -3.71 -4.37
C GLU A 167 26.54 -3.84 -4.86
N ASN A 168 26.00 -2.82 -5.53
CA ASN A 168 24.63 -2.77 -6.04
C ASN A 168 23.62 -3.13 -4.94
N LYS A 169 23.88 -2.64 -3.73
CA LYS A 169 23.25 -3.12 -2.50
C LYS A 169 22.29 -2.08 -1.95
N LEU A 170 21.02 -2.44 -1.92
CA LEU A 170 19.96 -1.73 -1.23
C LEU A 170 19.87 -2.24 0.21
N SER A 171 19.98 -1.34 1.18
CA SER A 171 19.81 -1.63 2.61
C SER A 171 18.73 -0.74 3.18
N LEU A 172 17.72 -1.32 3.83
CA LEU A 172 16.59 -0.62 4.44
C LEU A 172 16.47 -0.99 5.91
N GLU A 173 16.14 -0.02 6.74
CA GLU A 173 15.84 -0.14 8.16
C GLU A 173 14.49 0.52 8.42
N PHE A 174 13.59 -0.22 9.07
CA PHE A 174 12.21 0.20 9.29
C PHE A 174 12.03 0.65 10.74
N ILE A 175 11.50 1.85 10.93
CA ILE A 175 11.27 2.45 12.25
C ILE A 175 9.86 2.09 12.76
N ASP A 176 8.90 1.93 11.86
CA ASP A 176 7.51 1.58 12.14
C ASP A 176 6.96 0.71 10.99
N GLU A 177 5.66 0.38 11.03
CA GLU A 177 4.99 -0.35 9.96
C GLU A 177 5.14 0.35 8.60
N CYS A 178 5.69 -0.39 7.65
CA CYS A 178 6.05 0.09 6.33
C CYS A 178 5.92 -1.05 5.33
N TRP A 179 5.40 -0.77 4.14
CA TRP A 179 5.35 -1.74 3.06
C TRP A 179 6.20 -1.27 1.90
N ILE A 180 6.77 -2.20 1.16
CA ILE A 180 7.55 -1.92 -0.04
C ILE A 180 7.07 -2.76 -1.21
N GLU A 181 7.20 -2.20 -2.41
CA GLU A 181 7.18 -2.93 -3.67
C GLU A 181 8.46 -2.62 -4.45
N LEU A 182 9.12 -3.66 -4.94
CA LEU A 182 10.36 -3.55 -5.71
C LEU A 182 10.12 -4.07 -7.12
N TYR A 183 10.51 -3.27 -8.12
CA TYR A 183 10.32 -3.54 -9.52
C TYR A 183 11.64 -3.51 -10.28
N LEU A 184 11.88 -4.52 -11.12
CA LEU A 184 12.97 -4.56 -12.10
C LEU A 184 12.34 -4.56 -13.50
N ASP A 185 12.68 -3.58 -14.34
CA ASP A 185 12.11 -3.44 -15.71
C ASP A 185 10.58 -3.60 -15.76
N GLU A 186 9.87 -2.87 -14.87
CA GLU A 186 8.41 -2.91 -14.69
C GLU A 186 7.82 -4.24 -14.17
N LYS A 187 8.64 -5.26 -13.91
CA LYS A 187 8.21 -6.51 -13.27
C LYS A 187 8.36 -6.41 -11.76
N LEU A 188 7.26 -6.66 -11.04
CA LEU A 188 7.28 -6.78 -9.58
C LEU A 188 8.12 -7.99 -9.17
N ILE A 189 9.15 -7.76 -8.36
CA ILE A 189 10.06 -8.79 -7.85
C ILE A 189 9.93 -9.02 -6.35
N GLU A 190 9.48 -8.01 -5.59
CA GLU A 190 9.27 -8.11 -4.14
C GLU A 190 8.07 -7.26 -3.74
N ALA A 191 7.21 -7.76 -2.86
CA ALA A 191 6.14 -7.00 -2.21
C ALA A 191 5.97 -7.52 -0.79
N GLN A 192 6.30 -6.70 0.21
CA GLN A 192 6.33 -7.13 1.60
C GLN A 192 6.00 -6.00 2.58
N ASN A 193 5.38 -6.37 3.70
CA ASN A 193 5.16 -5.52 4.86
C ASN A 193 6.23 -5.80 5.92
N PHE A 194 6.72 -4.73 6.54
CA PHE A 194 7.73 -4.71 7.58
C PHE A 194 7.20 -3.98 8.82
N LYS A 195 7.71 -4.35 9.98
CA LYS A 195 7.43 -3.70 11.27
C LYS A 195 8.65 -2.90 11.73
N GLY A 196 8.44 -2.04 12.73
CA GLY A 196 9.55 -1.31 13.36
C GLY A 196 10.61 -2.25 13.95
N GLY A 197 11.87 -1.97 13.65
CA GLY A 197 13.04 -2.77 13.99
C GLY A 197 13.46 -3.78 12.92
N ASP A 198 12.65 -3.99 11.87
CA ASP A 198 13.03 -4.88 10.78
C ASP A 198 14.12 -4.25 9.90
N THR A 199 14.90 -5.11 9.25
CA THR A 199 15.88 -4.70 8.24
C THR A 199 15.70 -5.52 6.97
N TYR A 200 15.88 -4.88 5.82
CA TYR A 200 15.84 -5.54 4.51
C TYR A 200 17.11 -5.23 3.73
N THR A 201 17.66 -6.22 3.04
CA THR A 201 18.82 -6.03 2.18
C THR A 201 18.67 -6.82 0.88
N LYS A 202 18.99 -6.18 -0.24
CA LYS A 202 18.92 -6.80 -1.56
C LYS A 202 20.04 -6.29 -2.45
N VAL A 203 20.65 -7.20 -3.21
CA VAL A 203 21.59 -6.85 -4.28
C VAL A 203 20.82 -6.79 -5.59
N LEU A 204 20.78 -5.62 -6.21
CA LEU A 204 20.12 -5.36 -7.49
C LEU A 204 20.80 -4.24 -8.26
N LYS A 205 20.96 -4.45 -9.57
CA LYS A 205 21.52 -3.47 -10.48
C LYS A 205 20.42 -2.56 -11.02
N PRO A 206 20.70 -1.27 -11.31
CA PRO A 206 19.78 -0.42 -12.05
C PRO A 206 19.53 -0.96 -13.48
N PRO A 207 18.40 -0.62 -14.12
CA PRO A 207 17.37 0.26 -13.60
C PRO A 207 16.34 -0.49 -12.75
N PHE A 208 15.98 0.09 -11.60
CA PHE A 208 14.90 -0.45 -10.77
C PHE A 208 14.07 0.66 -10.14
N LYS A 209 12.88 0.29 -9.69
CA LYS A 209 11.95 1.20 -9.03
C LYS A 209 11.55 0.59 -7.70
N ILE A 210 11.54 1.41 -6.66
CA ILE A 210 11.00 1.03 -5.36
C ILE A 210 9.84 1.97 -5.02
N ILE A 211 8.75 1.38 -4.54
CA ILE A 211 7.60 2.09 -3.98
C ILE A 211 7.56 1.75 -2.50
N ILE A 212 7.46 2.77 -1.66
CA ILE A 212 7.42 2.61 -0.21
C ILE A 212 6.20 3.34 0.36
N GLY A 213 5.47 2.68 1.25
CA GLY A 213 4.42 3.30 2.07
C GLY A 213 4.91 3.73 3.45
N ASN A 214 4.32 4.80 4.00
CA ASN A 214 4.76 5.41 5.26
C ASN A 214 6.24 5.83 5.23
N ALA A 215 6.62 6.60 4.21
CA ALA A 215 8.00 6.94 3.90
C ALA A 215 8.77 7.69 5.01
N ASP A 216 8.06 8.27 5.99
CA ASP A 216 8.67 8.91 7.17
C ASP A 216 9.30 7.89 8.14
N SER A 217 8.90 6.62 8.04
CA SER A 217 9.25 5.53 8.97
C SER A 217 10.25 4.54 8.37
N ILE A 218 10.99 4.94 7.34
CA ILE A 218 12.04 4.12 6.72
C ILE A 218 13.32 4.93 6.55
N LYS A 219 14.46 4.25 6.75
CA LYS A 219 15.79 4.75 6.39
C LYS A 219 16.48 3.73 5.52
N GLY A 220 17.40 4.17 4.69
CA GLY A 220 18.06 3.26 3.80
C GLY A 220 19.15 3.90 2.95
N THR A 221 19.96 3.02 2.39
CA THR A 221 21.07 3.38 1.52
C THR A 221 21.06 2.50 0.27
N TYR A 222 21.57 3.04 -0.83
CA TYR A 222 21.94 2.27 -2.01
C TYR A 222 23.41 2.53 -2.32
N ASN A 223 24.22 1.47 -2.39
CA ASN A 223 25.68 1.57 -2.54
C ASN A 223 26.36 2.46 -1.47
N GLY A 224 25.78 2.51 -0.26
CA GLY A 224 26.25 3.32 0.84
C GLY A 224 25.77 4.77 0.82
N GLU A 225 25.16 5.24 -0.26
CA GLU A 225 24.56 6.58 -0.32
C GLU A 225 23.14 6.58 0.26
N TYR A 226 22.83 7.60 1.06
CA TYR A 226 21.50 7.74 1.68
C TYR A 226 20.43 8.02 0.64
N ILE A 227 19.31 7.30 0.77
CA ILE A 227 18.13 7.51 -0.07
C ILE A 227 17.19 8.48 0.65
N ASP A 228 16.76 9.53 -0.05
CA ASP A 228 15.72 10.43 0.45
C ASP A 228 14.32 9.88 0.15
N PHE A 229 13.72 9.26 1.18
CA PHE A 229 12.37 8.73 1.10
C PHE A 229 11.27 9.78 1.31
N ILE A 230 11.59 10.98 1.80
CA ILE A 230 10.59 11.89 2.35
C ILE A 230 10.25 13.02 1.37
N THR A 231 11.25 13.63 0.72
CA THR A 231 11.06 14.90 -0.02
C THR A 231 9.97 14.81 -1.10
N ASN A 232 9.87 13.67 -1.79
CA ASN A 232 8.90 13.45 -2.87
C ASN A 232 7.70 12.60 -2.45
N ALA A 233 7.56 12.29 -1.15
CA ALA A 233 6.44 11.51 -0.65
C ALA A 233 5.13 12.31 -0.75
N ASN A 234 4.05 11.62 -1.13
CA ASN A 234 2.72 12.21 -1.11
C ASN A 234 2.29 12.51 0.34
N ARG A 235 2.01 13.77 0.66
CA ARG A 235 1.66 14.21 2.03
C ARG A 235 0.43 13.53 2.63
N LEU A 236 -0.51 13.05 1.81
CA LEU A 236 -1.75 12.42 2.28
C LEU A 236 -1.59 10.90 2.46
N THR A 237 -0.92 10.23 1.52
CA THR A 237 -0.77 8.77 1.54
C THR A 237 0.54 8.31 2.18
N LYS A 238 1.49 9.23 2.36
CA LYS A 238 2.88 8.95 2.76
C LYS A 238 3.59 7.92 1.87
N VAL A 239 3.15 7.79 0.63
CA VAL A 239 3.76 6.88 -0.35
C VAL A 239 4.78 7.67 -1.17
N ASN A 240 5.96 7.10 -1.38
CA ASN A 240 6.97 7.62 -2.30
C ASN A 240 7.39 6.54 -3.30
N THR A 241 7.71 6.97 -4.52
CA THR A 241 8.25 6.14 -5.58
C THR A 241 9.62 6.69 -5.97
N ILE A 242 10.64 5.85 -5.89
CA ILE A 242 12.02 6.22 -6.20
C ILE A 242 12.51 5.35 -7.35
N TYR A 243 13.12 6.02 -8.33
CA TYR A 243 13.70 5.40 -9.52
C TYR A 243 15.22 5.43 -9.40
N PHE A 244 15.84 4.27 -9.55
CA PHE A 244 17.26 4.11 -9.67
C PHE A 244 17.54 3.84 -11.14
N LEU A 245 18.19 4.80 -11.78
CA LEU A 245 18.48 4.77 -13.22
C LEU A 245 19.90 4.26 -13.45
N ASN A 246 20.20 3.83 -14.67
CA ASN A 246 21.58 3.59 -15.06
C ASN A 246 22.34 4.93 -15.04
N GLU A 247 23.55 4.92 -14.48
CA GLU A 247 24.53 5.99 -14.69
C GLU A 247 24.96 6.06 -16.16
#